data_AF-A0A7Y2V291-F1
#
_entry.id   AF-A0A7Y2V291-F1
#
_cell.length_a   1.000
_cell.length_b   1.000
_cell.length_c   1.000
_cell.angle_alpha   90.00
_cell.angle_beta   90.00
_cell.angle_gamma   90.00
#
_symmetry.space_group_name_H-M   'P 1'
#
loop_
_entity.id
_entity.type
_entity.pdbx_description
1 polymer ?
#
loop_
_entity_poly.entity_id
_entity_poly.type
_entity_poly.pdbx_seq_one_letter_code
_entity_poly.pdbx_strand_id
1 'polypeptide(L)'
;MNTRGIKVSNGLILALHKELLSVFSKHYGLKIKTLTVFQLYGFGDYDELRPSLKNYIMEITHQLINGKYIYNKIREVDKGNSKYVRLRRDYLSLLILSAGYENYTQYINKSPYISSQIREEEGSNFDETSNNIDALYYVGYYVEDRQYYIKSKLTINKMKTASWEILYWENNTTPTYYTYFGKCVPTGESALSFYFSKENSSLNKECFVNLFYGNNMQSKPVLLGAYCGFNRSNSPVIGKLVFEQAQDKEDQDLKVKSRNINPIFHHYLYSQRMEIDNILPRKDSDLTVSLNRLEIINFLIGDYLGFYLDRNNYLIPISFGVINNLGEIKFKVNNINFKGIGRISRTENYLISEFSEKTPSYSQFSLQVQPLERDLFLGQMLVYTGANVLNGKVLLWKQNKNLKAFIDTNKEFYLNKTDLEADINVKITEYLENKI
;
A
#
# COMPACT_ATOMS: atom_id res chain seq x y z
N MET A 1 -21.44 3.73 14.50
CA MET A 1 -22.27 2.64 15.05
C MET A 1 -22.12 1.38 14.19
N ASN A 2 -21.56 0.33 14.81
CA ASN A 2 -21.15 -0.96 14.25
C ASN A 2 -22.26 -1.70 13.47
N THR A 3 -21.99 -2.14 12.23
CA THR A 3 -22.78 -3.18 11.53
C THR A 3 -21.96 -4.48 11.36
N ARG A 4 -21.46 -5.05 12.46
CA ARG A 4 -20.86 -6.40 12.57
C ARG A 4 -21.83 -7.57 12.30
N GLY A 5 -23.01 -7.33 11.74
CA GLY A 5 -23.98 -8.40 11.51
C GLY A 5 -24.92 -8.15 10.35
N ILE A 6 -25.32 -9.24 9.72
CA ILE A 6 -26.37 -9.36 8.70
C ILE A 6 -27.73 -9.40 9.41
N LYS A 7 -28.72 -8.67 8.89
CA LYS A 7 -30.10 -8.83 9.33
C LYS A 7 -30.71 -9.97 8.52
N VAL A 8 -31.28 -10.93 9.22
CA VAL A 8 -32.02 -12.05 8.64
C VAL A 8 -33.37 -12.14 9.33
N SER A 9 -34.40 -12.57 8.62
CA SER A 9 -35.73 -12.79 9.18
C SER A 9 -35.68 -13.87 10.25
N ASN A 10 -36.62 -13.77 11.19
CA ASN A 10 -36.83 -14.82 12.19
C ASN A 10 -37.16 -16.17 11.53
N GLY A 11 -37.93 -16.14 10.45
CA GLY A 11 -38.31 -17.33 9.69
C GLY A 11 -37.09 -18.09 9.15
N LEU A 12 -36.12 -17.37 8.58
CA LEU A 12 -34.89 -17.98 8.09
C LEU A 12 -34.07 -18.64 9.21
N ILE A 13 -33.88 -17.95 10.34
CA ILE A 13 -33.12 -18.50 11.47
C ILE A 13 -33.78 -19.76 12.03
N LEU A 14 -35.12 -19.77 12.15
CA LEU A 14 -35.86 -20.94 12.63
C LEU A 14 -35.78 -22.11 11.65
N ALA A 15 -35.90 -21.83 10.34
CA ALA A 15 -35.73 -22.84 9.29
C ALA A 15 -34.33 -23.46 9.35
N LEU A 16 -33.29 -22.63 9.44
CA LEU A 16 -31.90 -23.07 9.46
C LEU A 16 -31.59 -23.86 10.73
N HIS A 17 -32.10 -23.42 11.87
CA HIS A 17 -31.96 -24.13 13.13
C HIS A 17 -32.63 -25.50 13.09
N LYS A 18 -33.86 -25.57 12.57
CA LYS A 18 -34.59 -26.84 12.42
C LYS A 18 -33.85 -27.81 11.51
N GLU A 19 -33.30 -27.30 10.42
CA GLU A 19 -32.53 -28.10 9.48
C GLU A 19 -31.23 -28.61 10.10
N LEU A 20 -30.47 -27.74 10.76
CA LEU A 20 -29.26 -28.09 11.52
C LEU A 20 -29.53 -29.19 12.55
N LEU A 21 -30.61 -29.06 13.30
CA LEU A 21 -31.01 -30.06 14.28
C LEU A 21 -31.34 -31.41 13.62
N SER A 22 -31.97 -31.39 12.45
CA SER A 22 -32.29 -32.60 11.68
C SER A 22 -31.02 -33.31 11.17
N VAL A 23 -30.10 -32.57 10.55
CA VAL A 23 -28.83 -33.17 10.06
C VAL A 23 -27.94 -33.63 11.20
N PHE A 24 -27.86 -32.89 12.30
CA PHE A 24 -27.14 -33.26 13.51
C PHE A 24 -27.69 -34.56 14.14
N SER A 25 -29.01 -34.63 14.29
CA SER A 25 -29.71 -35.81 14.83
C SER A 25 -29.46 -37.04 13.96
N LYS A 26 -29.46 -36.88 12.64
CA LYS A 26 -29.15 -37.95 11.68
C LYS A 26 -27.67 -38.36 11.75
N HIS A 27 -26.76 -37.40 11.82
CA HIS A 27 -25.31 -37.65 11.83
C HIS A 27 -24.87 -38.49 13.04
N TYR A 28 -25.37 -38.18 14.24
CA TYR A 28 -25.05 -38.94 15.46
C TYR A 28 -26.08 -40.02 15.83
N GLY A 29 -27.09 -40.27 15.00
CA GLY A 29 -28.12 -41.29 15.26
C GLY A 29 -28.89 -41.10 16.58
N LEU A 30 -29.11 -39.85 17.00
CA LEU A 30 -29.66 -39.53 18.33
C LEU A 30 -31.01 -38.79 18.25
N LYS A 31 -31.79 -38.82 19.34
CA LYS A 31 -33.01 -38.01 19.48
C LYS A 31 -32.69 -36.73 20.25
N ILE A 32 -32.90 -35.56 19.66
CA ILE A 32 -32.54 -34.25 20.27
C ILE A 32 -33.11 -34.08 21.69
N LYS A 33 -34.32 -34.60 21.96
CA LYS A 33 -34.98 -34.52 23.28
C LYS A 33 -34.20 -35.19 24.42
N THR A 34 -33.21 -36.03 24.12
CA THR A 34 -32.37 -36.67 25.13
C THR A 34 -31.18 -35.81 25.55
N LEU A 35 -30.98 -34.63 24.95
CA LEU A 35 -29.90 -33.70 25.25
C LEU A 35 -30.43 -32.52 26.06
N THR A 36 -29.66 -32.10 27.07
CA THR A 36 -29.89 -30.81 27.74
C THR A 36 -29.54 -29.67 26.80
N VAL A 37 -30.02 -28.45 27.09
CA VAL A 37 -29.67 -27.26 26.30
C VAL A 37 -28.14 -27.03 26.28
N PHE A 38 -27.47 -27.20 27.41
CA PHE A 38 -26.01 -27.07 27.52
C PHE A 38 -25.29 -28.09 26.63
N GLN A 39 -25.74 -29.36 26.66
CA GLN A 39 -25.16 -30.42 25.81
C GLN A 39 -25.46 -30.20 24.33
N LEU A 40 -26.70 -29.84 23.98
CA LEU A 40 -27.11 -29.65 22.60
C LEU A 40 -26.27 -28.57 21.91
N TYR A 41 -26.05 -27.44 22.56
CA TYR A 41 -25.32 -26.33 21.96
C TYR A 41 -23.81 -26.35 22.26
N GLY A 42 -23.34 -27.14 23.24
CA GLY A 42 -21.92 -27.22 23.59
C GLY A 42 -21.40 -25.97 24.30
N PHE A 43 -22.08 -25.56 25.37
CA PHE A 43 -21.62 -24.47 26.25
C PHE A 43 -21.98 -24.72 27.72
N GLY A 44 -21.25 -24.09 28.65
CA GLY A 44 -21.43 -24.33 30.08
C GLY A 44 -20.87 -25.69 30.48
N ASP A 45 -21.55 -26.37 31.41
CA ASP A 45 -21.16 -27.69 31.91
C ASP A 45 -21.65 -28.81 30.97
N TYR A 46 -21.16 -28.81 29.73
CA TYR A 46 -21.41 -29.89 28.77
C TYR A 46 -20.25 -30.88 28.73
N ASP A 47 -20.54 -32.12 28.34
CA ASP A 47 -19.52 -33.15 28.16
C ASP A 47 -18.96 -33.08 26.73
N GLU A 48 -17.68 -32.78 26.60
CA GLU A 48 -16.98 -32.65 25.31
C GLU A 48 -16.91 -33.96 24.53
N LEU A 49 -16.97 -35.10 25.21
CA LEU A 49 -16.95 -36.43 24.60
C LEU A 49 -18.33 -36.83 24.04
N ARG A 50 -19.38 -36.08 24.38
CA ARG A 50 -20.74 -36.34 23.91
C ARG A 50 -21.10 -35.42 22.73
N PRO A 51 -21.99 -35.86 21.83
CA PRO A 51 -22.41 -35.06 20.69
C PRO A 51 -22.97 -33.69 21.10
N SER A 52 -22.59 -32.65 20.35
CA SER A 52 -23.13 -31.29 20.45
C SER A 52 -23.14 -30.62 19.08
N LEU A 53 -24.01 -29.64 18.87
CA LEU A 53 -24.05 -28.84 17.63
C LEU A 53 -22.73 -28.09 17.41
N LYS A 54 -22.08 -27.63 18.48
CA LYS A 54 -20.76 -27.00 18.40
C LYS A 54 -19.75 -27.96 17.77
N ASN A 55 -19.64 -29.17 18.33
CA ASN A 55 -18.69 -30.17 17.84
C ASN A 55 -19.03 -30.62 16.42
N TYR A 56 -20.31 -30.81 16.11
CA TYR A 56 -20.78 -31.12 14.74
C TYR A 56 -20.33 -30.07 13.72
N ILE A 57 -20.58 -28.79 13.99
CA ILE A 57 -20.21 -27.70 13.08
C ILE A 57 -18.69 -27.65 12.92
N MET A 58 -17.94 -27.81 14.02
CA MET A 58 -16.48 -27.86 13.98
C MET A 58 -15.95 -29.05 13.16
N GLU A 59 -16.61 -30.21 13.25
CA GLU A 59 -16.26 -31.42 12.50
C GLU A 59 -16.48 -31.22 11.00
N ILE A 60 -17.61 -30.65 10.60
CA ILE A 60 -17.96 -30.44 9.18
C ILE A 60 -17.17 -29.29 8.54
N THR A 61 -16.93 -28.21 9.29
CA THR A 61 -16.35 -26.97 8.72
C THR A 61 -14.88 -26.79 9.03
N HIS A 62 -14.32 -27.56 9.97
CA HIS A 62 -12.99 -27.37 10.54
C HIS A 62 -12.73 -25.99 11.14
N GLN A 63 -13.79 -25.24 11.48
CA GLN A 63 -13.70 -23.89 12.05
C GLN A 63 -14.31 -23.81 13.45
N LEU A 64 -13.66 -23.04 14.34
CA LEU A 64 -14.12 -22.83 15.70
C LEU A 64 -15.43 -22.04 15.75
N ILE A 65 -16.39 -22.52 16.55
CA ILE A 65 -17.68 -21.86 16.77
C ILE A 65 -18.06 -21.81 18.25
N ASN A 66 -18.80 -20.78 18.64
CA ASN A 66 -19.32 -20.61 19.99
C ASN A 66 -20.80 -21.06 20.06
N GLY A 67 -21.03 -22.20 20.69
CA GLY A 67 -22.36 -22.76 20.93
C GLY A 67 -23.34 -21.82 21.63
N LYS A 68 -22.86 -21.07 22.63
CA LYS A 68 -23.66 -20.10 23.39
C LYS A 68 -24.20 -18.98 22.50
N TYR A 69 -23.45 -18.59 21.47
CA TYR A 69 -23.89 -17.59 20.51
C TYR A 69 -25.09 -18.09 19.70
N ILE A 70 -25.07 -19.35 19.23
CA ILE A 70 -26.17 -19.96 18.49
C ILE A 70 -27.43 -20.00 19.36
N TYR A 71 -27.31 -20.55 20.57
CA TYR A 71 -28.40 -20.61 21.55
C TYR A 71 -29.03 -19.24 21.80
N ASN A 72 -28.20 -18.21 22.04
CA ASN A 72 -28.69 -16.85 22.30
C ASN A 72 -29.48 -16.28 21.12
N LYS A 73 -29.11 -16.62 19.88
CA LYS A 73 -29.80 -16.15 18.67
C LYS A 73 -31.15 -16.81 18.49
N ILE A 74 -31.26 -18.10 18.78
CA ILE A 74 -32.56 -18.81 18.80
C ILE A 74 -33.45 -18.23 19.89
N ARG A 75 -32.92 -18.04 21.11
CA ARG A 75 -33.64 -17.44 22.22
C ARG A 75 -34.10 -16.00 21.94
N GLU A 76 -33.34 -15.23 21.14
CA GLU A 76 -33.72 -13.89 20.68
C GLU A 76 -34.96 -13.94 19.78
N VAL A 77 -35.02 -14.91 18.86
CA VAL A 77 -36.20 -15.16 18.02
C VAL A 77 -37.41 -15.57 18.86
N ASP A 78 -37.25 -16.54 19.77
CA ASP A 78 -38.34 -17.08 20.60
C ASP A 78 -38.97 -16.01 21.51
N LYS A 79 -38.20 -15.00 21.91
CA LYS A 79 -38.69 -13.86 22.71
C LYS A 79 -39.54 -12.87 21.92
N GLY A 80 -39.53 -12.92 20.58
CA GLY A 80 -40.36 -12.07 19.73
C GLY A 80 -40.00 -10.59 19.71
N ASN A 81 -38.82 -10.19 20.20
CA ASN A 81 -38.46 -8.79 20.39
C ASN A 81 -38.20 -8.01 19.08
N SER A 82 -38.02 -8.69 17.95
CA SER A 82 -37.75 -8.05 16.65
C SER A 82 -38.21 -8.94 15.49
N LYS A 83 -38.59 -8.32 14.36
CA LYS A 83 -38.93 -9.02 13.10
C LYS A 83 -37.69 -9.65 12.42
N TYR A 84 -36.50 -9.12 12.73
CA TYR A 84 -35.22 -9.55 12.19
C TYR A 84 -34.24 -9.79 13.33
N VAL A 85 -33.40 -10.82 13.18
CA VAL A 85 -32.26 -11.05 14.07
C VAL A 85 -30.98 -10.65 13.36
N ARG A 86 -30.09 -10.03 14.12
CA ARG A 86 -28.77 -9.69 13.63
C ARG A 86 -27.79 -10.82 13.91
N LEU A 87 -27.34 -11.51 12.87
CA LEU A 87 -26.36 -12.59 12.94
C LEU A 87 -24.99 -12.10 12.43
N ARG A 88 -23.87 -12.70 12.85
CA ARG A 88 -22.60 -12.47 12.19
C ARG A 88 -22.54 -13.30 10.90
N ARG A 89 -21.86 -12.78 9.87
CA ARG A 89 -21.83 -13.40 8.53
C ARG A 89 -21.05 -14.71 8.51
N ASP A 90 -19.90 -14.76 9.18
CA ASP A 90 -19.11 -15.96 9.43
C ASP A 90 -19.96 -17.08 10.07
N TYR A 91 -20.76 -16.73 11.09
CA TYR A 91 -21.65 -17.70 11.74
C TYR A 91 -22.74 -18.17 10.78
N LEU A 92 -23.33 -17.28 9.98
CA LEU A 92 -24.34 -17.68 9.00
C LEU A 92 -23.77 -18.69 8.02
N SER A 93 -22.59 -18.42 7.46
CA SER A 93 -21.91 -19.30 6.51
C SER A 93 -21.59 -20.66 7.13
N LEU A 94 -21.06 -20.71 8.35
CA LEU A 94 -20.77 -21.97 9.05
C LEU A 94 -22.01 -22.81 9.29
N LEU A 95 -23.11 -22.18 9.69
CA LEU A 95 -24.39 -22.85 9.91
C LEU A 95 -24.97 -23.42 8.60
N ILE A 96 -24.83 -22.69 7.49
CA ILE A 96 -25.31 -23.12 6.18
C ILE A 96 -24.49 -24.28 5.62
N LEU A 97 -23.16 -24.19 5.72
CA LEU A 97 -22.24 -25.28 5.35
C LEU A 97 -22.53 -26.54 6.16
N SER A 98 -22.72 -26.40 7.47
CA SER A 98 -23.04 -27.52 8.36
C SER A 98 -24.43 -28.14 8.10
N ALA A 99 -25.34 -27.37 7.50
CA ALA A 99 -26.64 -27.85 7.04
C ALA A 99 -26.55 -28.59 5.69
N GLY A 100 -25.39 -28.62 5.04
CA GLY A 100 -25.15 -29.34 3.78
C GLY A 100 -25.27 -28.49 2.52
N TYR A 101 -25.21 -27.15 2.63
CA TYR A 101 -25.31 -26.24 1.51
C TYR A 101 -24.02 -25.45 1.33
N GLU A 102 -23.57 -25.27 0.09
CA GLU A 102 -22.33 -24.57 -0.25
C GLU A 102 -22.38 -23.08 0.10
N ASN A 103 -23.56 -22.46 -0.03
CA ASN A 103 -23.74 -21.03 0.19
C ASN A 103 -25.20 -20.67 0.52
N TYR A 104 -25.39 -19.39 0.88
CA TYR A 104 -26.68 -18.83 1.26
C TYR A 104 -27.74 -18.97 0.18
N THR A 105 -27.40 -18.71 -1.07
CA THR A 105 -28.34 -18.80 -2.19
C THR A 105 -28.80 -20.22 -2.44
N GLN A 106 -27.89 -21.18 -2.34
CA GLN A 106 -28.26 -22.60 -2.39
C GLN A 106 -29.19 -22.96 -1.23
N TYR A 107 -28.94 -22.46 -0.03
CA TYR A 107 -29.80 -22.67 1.13
C TYR A 107 -31.20 -22.10 0.92
N ILE A 108 -31.32 -20.81 0.55
CA ILE A 108 -32.60 -20.15 0.25
C ILE A 108 -33.40 -20.93 -0.80
N ASN A 109 -32.73 -21.36 -1.88
CA ASN A 109 -33.40 -21.95 -3.02
C ASN A 109 -33.73 -23.44 -2.85
N LYS A 110 -32.91 -24.20 -2.12
CA LYS A 110 -33.05 -25.66 -2.04
C LYS A 110 -33.55 -26.16 -0.69
N SER A 111 -33.53 -25.34 0.37
CA SER A 111 -33.97 -25.81 1.69
C SER A 111 -35.48 -26.10 1.72
N PRO A 112 -35.89 -27.31 2.19
CA PRO A 112 -37.30 -27.66 2.35
C PRO A 112 -37.93 -26.98 3.58
N TYR A 113 -37.12 -26.37 4.46
CA TYR A 113 -37.61 -25.71 5.67
C TYR A 113 -37.93 -24.23 5.47
N ILE A 114 -37.65 -23.68 4.29
CA ILE A 114 -37.91 -22.28 3.94
C ILE A 114 -39.19 -22.19 3.09
N SER A 115 -40.21 -21.51 3.61
CA SER A 115 -41.46 -21.24 2.90
C SER A 115 -41.29 -20.21 1.78
N SER A 116 -42.25 -20.15 0.85
CA SER A 116 -42.29 -19.13 -0.22
C SER A 116 -42.24 -17.69 0.34
N GLN A 117 -42.98 -17.43 1.42
CA GLN A 117 -42.99 -16.13 2.08
C GLN A 117 -41.60 -15.74 2.63
N ILE A 118 -40.86 -16.68 3.26
CA ILE A 118 -39.50 -16.41 3.74
C ILE A 118 -38.55 -16.18 2.55
N ARG A 119 -38.73 -16.91 1.44
CA ARG A 119 -37.92 -16.71 0.21
C ARG A 119 -38.12 -15.32 -0.38
N GLU A 120 -39.35 -14.80 -0.38
CA GLU A 120 -39.65 -13.43 -0.83
C GLU A 120 -39.09 -12.36 0.15
N GLU A 121 -39.24 -12.60 1.46
CA GLU A 121 -38.71 -11.71 2.51
C GLU A 121 -37.17 -11.67 2.55
N GLU A 122 -36.50 -12.75 2.15
CA GLU A 122 -35.03 -12.83 2.09
C GLU A 122 -34.45 -12.48 0.72
N GLY A 123 -35.17 -12.75 -0.37
CA GLY A 123 -34.79 -12.37 -1.74
C GLY A 123 -34.63 -10.86 -1.89
N SER A 124 -35.48 -10.09 -1.21
CA SER A 124 -35.36 -8.62 -1.15
C SER A 124 -34.15 -8.12 -0.35
N ASN A 125 -33.55 -8.94 0.53
CA ASN A 125 -32.33 -8.61 1.27
C ASN A 125 -31.04 -9.12 0.58
N PHE A 126 -31.13 -10.15 -0.26
CA PHE A 126 -30.00 -10.88 -0.85
C PHE A 126 -30.25 -11.36 -2.29
N ASP A 127 -30.87 -10.55 -3.14
CA ASP A 127 -31.00 -10.84 -4.58
C ASP A 127 -29.62 -11.08 -5.22
N GLU A 128 -29.27 -12.37 -5.31
CA GLU A 128 -28.26 -12.97 -6.19
C GLU A 128 -28.91 -13.48 -7.49
N THR A 129 -30.22 -13.25 -7.68
CA THR A 129 -30.96 -13.52 -8.92
C THR A 129 -31.11 -12.31 -9.83
N SER A 130 -30.66 -11.13 -9.42
CA SER A 130 -30.32 -10.10 -10.40
C SER A 130 -29.05 -10.57 -11.11
N ASN A 131 -29.07 -10.65 -12.43
CA ASN A 131 -27.85 -10.68 -13.24
C ASN A 131 -26.77 -9.80 -12.60
N ASN A 132 -25.54 -10.31 -12.60
CA ASN A 132 -24.30 -9.82 -11.97
C ASN A 132 -23.87 -8.41 -12.45
N ILE A 133 -24.78 -7.44 -12.45
CA ILE A 133 -24.65 -6.12 -13.09
C ILE A 133 -24.00 -5.10 -12.13
N ASP A 134 -23.99 -5.35 -10.82
CA ASP A 134 -23.52 -4.38 -9.81
C ASP A 134 -22.24 -4.78 -9.06
N ALA A 135 -21.58 -5.89 -9.45
CA ALA A 135 -20.29 -6.28 -8.90
C ALA A 135 -19.17 -5.84 -9.85
N LEU A 136 -18.20 -5.10 -9.32
CA LEU A 136 -17.02 -4.69 -10.06
C LEU A 136 -15.82 -5.53 -9.64
N TYR A 137 -15.17 -6.14 -10.62
CA TYR A 137 -14.03 -7.04 -10.43
C TYR A 137 -12.74 -6.34 -10.86
N TYR A 138 -11.74 -6.33 -9.97
CA TYR A 138 -10.45 -5.73 -10.24
C TYR A 138 -9.30 -6.64 -9.81
N VAL A 139 -8.21 -6.58 -10.57
CA VAL A 139 -6.91 -7.16 -10.24
C VAL A 139 -6.02 -6.06 -9.70
N GLY A 140 -5.65 -6.16 -8.43
CA GLY A 140 -4.80 -5.19 -7.75
C GLY A 140 -3.33 -5.56 -7.81
N TYR A 141 -2.49 -4.56 -8.05
CA TYR A 141 -1.04 -4.65 -8.09
C TYR A 141 -0.45 -3.68 -7.07
N TYR A 142 0.44 -4.18 -6.21
CA TYR A 142 1.19 -3.34 -5.27
C TYR A 142 2.52 -4.01 -4.88
N VAL A 143 3.42 -3.23 -4.30
CA VAL A 143 4.75 -3.69 -3.84
C VAL A 143 4.68 -3.97 -2.34
N GLU A 144 5.16 -5.12 -1.87
CA GLU A 144 5.21 -5.46 -0.43
C GLU A 144 6.57 -5.16 0.21
N ASP A 145 7.66 -5.44 -0.48
CA ASP A 145 9.02 -5.04 -0.13
C ASP A 145 9.74 -4.65 -1.44
N ARG A 146 10.89 -3.97 -1.39
CA ARG A 146 11.54 -3.21 -2.49
C ARG A 146 11.67 -3.94 -3.85
N GLN A 147 11.39 -5.24 -3.92
CA GLN A 147 11.46 -6.07 -5.13
C GLN A 147 10.28 -7.04 -5.33
N TYR A 148 9.32 -7.15 -4.38
CA TYR A 148 8.26 -8.17 -4.45
C TYR A 148 6.89 -7.56 -4.81
N TYR A 149 6.40 -7.92 -6.00
CA TYR A 149 5.10 -7.50 -6.53
C TYR A 149 4.03 -8.51 -6.19
N ILE A 150 2.94 -8.01 -5.61
CA ILE A 150 1.83 -8.84 -5.19
C ILE A 150 0.60 -8.53 -6.03
N LYS A 151 -0.03 -9.61 -6.52
CA LYS A 151 -1.35 -9.56 -7.13
C LYS A 151 -2.43 -9.78 -6.08
N SER A 152 -3.54 -9.10 -6.24
CA SER A 152 -4.70 -9.20 -5.37
C SER A 152 -6.00 -9.15 -6.16
N LYS A 153 -7.08 -9.66 -5.58
CA LYS A 153 -8.44 -9.52 -6.09
C LYS A 153 -9.14 -8.46 -5.28
N LEU A 154 -9.69 -7.45 -5.93
CA LEU A 154 -10.63 -6.53 -5.30
C LEU A 154 -11.99 -6.71 -5.96
N THR A 155 -13.00 -7.01 -5.16
CA THR A 155 -14.38 -7.15 -5.63
C THR A 155 -15.24 -6.17 -4.87
N ILE A 156 -15.91 -5.26 -5.59
CA ILE A 156 -16.78 -4.24 -5.02
C ILE A 156 -18.21 -4.59 -5.35
N ASN A 157 -19.01 -4.83 -4.32
CA ASN A 157 -20.41 -5.24 -4.45
C ASN A 157 -21.33 -4.05 -4.18
N LYS A 158 -22.12 -3.67 -5.20
CA LYS A 158 -23.18 -2.65 -5.12
C LYS A 158 -22.70 -1.31 -4.55
N MET A 159 -21.41 -0.97 -4.73
CA MET A 159 -20.73 0.19 -4.13
C MET A 159 -20.91 0.33 -2.61
N LYS A 160 -21.25 -0.75 -1.91
CA LYS A 160 -21.55 -0.77 -0.46
C LYS A 160 -20.52 -1.53 0.34
N THR A 161 -20.00 -2.62 -0.21
CA THR A 161 -19.02 -3.50 0.45
C THR A 161 -17.95 -3.94 -0.53
N ALA A 162 -16.76 -4.24 -0.02
CA ALA A 162 -15.69 -4.82 -0.81
C ALA A 162 -14.99 -5.98 -0.10
N SER A 163 -14.51 -6.93 -0.89
CA SER A 163 -13.55 -7.94 -0.48
C SER A 163 -12.23 -7.70 -1.19
N TRP A 164 -11.14 -7.75 -0.44
CA TRP A 164 -9.79 -7.64 -0.98
C TRP A 164 -8.99 -8.88 -0.57
N GLU A 165 -8.61 -9.70 -1.55
CA GLU A 165 -7.86 -10.93 -1.36
C GLU A 165 -6.46 -10.78 -1.90
N ILE A 166 -5.46 -11.06 -1.08
CA ILE A 166 -4.06 -10.92 -1.42
C ILE A 166 -3.47 -12.31 -1.65
N LEU A 167 -2.85 -12.54 -2.81
CA LEU A 167 -2.15 -13.80 -3.09
C LEU A 167 -0.68 -13.72 -2.73
N TYR A 168 -0.23 -14.68 -1.91
CA TYR A 168 1.17 -14.90 -1.62
C TYR A 168 1.66 -16.21 -2.20
N TRP A 169 2.70 -16.15 -3.01
CA TRP A 169 3.37 -17.31 -3.59
C TRP A 169 4.55 -17.73 -2.71
N GLU A 170 4.28 -18.37 -1.57
CA GLU A 170 5.33 -18.73 -0.60
C GLU A 170 6.15 -19.95 -1.05
N ASN A 171 5.51 -20.97 -1.65
CA ASN A 171 6.13 -22.27 -1.94
C ASN A 171 5.99 -22.76 -3.40
N ASN A 172 5.84 -21.85 -4.37
CA ASN A 172 5.75 -22.13 -5.82
C ASN A 172 4.61 -23.06 -6.33
N THR A 173 3.88 -23.78 -5.48
CA THR A 173 2.89 -24.79 -5.89
C THR A 173 1.45 -24.37 -5.66
N THR A 174 1.16 -23.68 -4.55
CA THR A 174 -0.18 -23.13 -4.25
C THR A 174 -0.05 -21.77 -3.57
N PRO A 175 -0.79 -20.74 -4.03
CA PRO A 175 -0.76 -19.43 -3.37
C PRO A 175 -1.63 -19.44 -2.12
N THR A 176 -1.15 -18.79 -1.05
CA THR A 176 -1.91 -18.51 0.16
C THR A 176 -2.74 -17.24 -0.07
N TYR A 177 -4.02 -17.28 0.27
CA TYR A 177 -4.92 -16.13 0.14
C TYR A 177 -5.15 -15.49 1.50
N TYR A 178 -4.90 -14.18 1.58
CA TYR A 178 -5.31 -13.40 2.75
C TYR A 178 -6.44 -12.46 2.37
N THR A 179 -7.61 -12.71 2.94
CA THR A 179 -8.81 -11.94 2.66
C THR A 179 -9.04 -10.86 3.71
N TYR A 180 -9.44 -9.70 3.23
CA TYR A 180 -9.95 -8.56 3.96
C TYR A 180 -11.38 -8.26 3.52
N PHE A 181 -12.30 -8.04 4.45
CA PHE A 181 -13.64 -7.54 4.15
C PHE A 181 -13.88 -6.17 4.75
N GLY A 182 -14.40 -5.26 3.93
CA GLY A 182 -14.55 -3.85 4.27
C GLY A 182 -15.83 -3.25 3.73
N LYS A 183 -16.17 -2.08 4.26
CA LYS A 183 -17.25 -1.24 3.70
C LYS A 183 -16.68 -0.27 2.70
N CYS A 184 -17.48 0.03 1.68
CA CYS A 184 -17.22 1.13 0.78
C CYS A 184 -17.74 2.41 1.43
N VAL A 185 -16.89 3.43 1.52
CA VAL A 185 -17.24 4.76 1.99
C VAL A 185 -16.97 5.73 0.84
N PRO A 186 -18.01 6.13 0.09
CA PRO A 186 -17.88 7.15 -0.93
C PRO A 186 -17.29 8.42 -0.33
N THR A 187 -16.25 8.95 -0.95
CA THR A 187 -15.57 10.18 -0.51
C THR A 187 -15.77 11.22 -1.61
N GLY A 188 -16.90 11.91 -1.54
CA GLY A 188 -17.38 12.76 -2.63
C GLY A 188 -17.83 11.94 -3.85
N GLU A 189 -17.71 12.53 -5.04
CA GLU A 189 -18.16 11.90 -6.30
C GLU A 189 -17.06 11.10 -7.01
N SER A 190 -15.79 11.22 -6.59
CA SER A 190 -14.64 10.75 -7.37
C SER A 190 -13.65 9.83 -6.67
N ALA A 191 -13.90 9.51 -5.41
CA ALA A 191 -13.05 8.64 -4.63
C ALA A 191 -13.86 7.67 -3.76
N LEU A 192 -13.26 6.52 -3.48
CA LEU A 192 -13.83 5.46 -2.67
C LEU A 192 -12.82 5.01 -1.62
N SER A 193 -13.21 5.13 -0.35
CA SER A 193 -12.42 4.66 0.77
C SER A 193 -12.90 3.30 1.26
N PHE A 194 -11.97 2.45 1.65
CA PHE A 194 -12.22 1.14 2.22
C PHE A 194 -11.49 1.02 3.54
N TYR A 195 -12.25 0.73 4.59
CA TYR A 195 -11.68 0.34 5.87
C TYR A 195 -11.85 -1.16 6.07
N PHE A 196 -10.74 -1.88 6.07
CA PHE A 196 -10.67 -3.31 6.32
C PHE A 196 -10.23 -3.53 7.77
N SER A 197 -11.19 -3.87 8.62
CA SER A 197 -10.93 -4.10 10.05
C SER A 197 -10.23 -5.44 10.29
N LYS A 198 -9.40 -5.49 11.34
CA LYS A 198 -8.67 -6.68 11.82
C LYS A 198 -9.57 -7.89 12.05
N GLU A 199 -10.76 -7.67 12.60
CA GLU A 199 -11.75 -8.73 12.88
C GLU A 199 -12.33 -9.38 11.60
N ASN A 200 -12.19 -8.72 10.45
CA ASN A 200 -12.66 -9.17 9.14
C ASN A 200 -11.48 -9.49 8.20
N SER A 201 -10.30 -9.72 8.78
CA SER A 201 -9.08 -10.08 8.06
C SER A 201 -8.59 -11.44 8.53
N SER A 202 -8.27 -12.32 7.59
CA SER A 202 -7.57 -13.59 7.87
C SER A 202 -6.20 -13.39 8.54
N LEU A 203 -5.56 -12.23 8.33
CA LEU A 203 -4.27 -11.86 8.93
C LEU A 203 -4.41 -11.26 10.33
N ASN A 204 -5.62 -11.01 10.80
CA ASN A 204 -5.86 -10.29 12.05
C ASN A 204 -5.14 -8.92 12.04
N LYS A 205 -5.15 -8.24 10.89
CA LYS A 205 -4.53 -6.91 10.67
C LYS A 205 -5.53 -5.95 10.06
N GLU A 206 -5.37 -4.67 10.35
CA GLU A 206 -6.15 -3.60 9.72
C GLU A 206 -5.47 -3.11 8.45
N CYS A 207 -6.29 -2.70 7.48
CA CYS A 207 -5.81 -2.01 6.31
C CYS A 207 -6.82 -0.96 5.88
N PHE A 208 -6.32 0.17 5.43
CA PHE A 208 -7.09 1.22 4.79
C PHE A 208 -6.68 1.35 3.34
N VAL A 209 -7.64 1.40 2.42
CA VAL A 209 -7.40 1.63 0.99
C VAL A 209 -8.22 2.83 0.56
N ASN A 210 -7.63 3.70 -0.26
CA ASN A 210 -8.35 4.79 -0.90
C ASN A 210 -8.12 4.72 -2.41
N LEU A 211 -9.21 4.75 -3.17
CA LEU A 211 -9.22 4.70 -4.62
C LEU A 211 -9.72 6.01 -5.20
N PHE A 212 -9.02 6.49 -6.21
CA PHE A 212 -9.47 7.58 -7.04
C PHE A 212 -9.96 7.04 -8.39
N TYR A 213 -11.19 7.35 -8.75
CA TYR A 213 -11.82 6.89 -9.99
C TYR A 213 -12.35 8.03 -10.89
N GLY A 214 -12.32 9.29 -10.42
CA GLY A 214 -12.83 10.42 -11.21
C GLY A 214 -14.35 10.36 -11.32
N ASN A 215 -14.92 10.52 -12.51
CA ASN A 215 -16.38 10.74 -12.61
C ASN A 215 -17.18 9.44 -12.72
N ASN A 216 -16.66 8.44 -13.45
CA ASN A 216 -17.34 7.16 -13.66
C ASN A 216 -16.32 6.02 -13.54
N MET A 217 -16.41 5.26 -12.46
CA MET A 217 -15.52 4.15 -12.14
C MET A 217 -15.61 2.99 -13.15
N GLN A 218 -16.80 2.73 -13.71
CA GLN A 218 -17.06 1.58 -14.56
C GLN A 218 -16.45 1.70 -15.96
N SER A 219 -16.21 2.94 -16.42
CA SER A 219 -15.58 3.21 -17.72
C SER A 219 -14.06 3.28 -17.65
N LYS A 220 -13.45 3.04 -16.48
CA LYS A 220 -12.01 3.13 -16.27
C LYS A 220 -11.40 1.73 -16.26
N PRO A 221 -10.52 1.41 -17.24
CA PRO A 221 -9.82 0.13 -17.26
C PRO A 221 -8.81 0.01 -16.11
N VAL A 222 -8.37 1.15 -15.56
CA VAL A 222 -7.40 1.22 -14.49
C VAL A 222 -7.83 2.25 -13.46
N LEU A 223 -7.74 1.89 -12.18
CA LEU A 223 -7.93 2.76 -11.03
C LEU A 223 -6.63 2.90 -10.25
N LEU A 224 -6.43 4.07 -9.68
CA LEU A 224 -5.26 4.38 -8.87
C LEU A 224 -5.66 4.56 -7.41
N GLY A 225 -4.76 4.22 -6.51
CA GLY A 225 -5.02 4.41 -5.11
C GLY A 225 -3.79 4.26 -4.23
N ALA A 226 -4.05 4.31 -2.94
CA ALA A 226 -3.06 4.08 -1.91
C ALA A 226 -3.63 3.14 -0.84
N TYR A 227 -2.75 2.37 -0.22
CA TYR A 227 -3.06 1.58 0.96
C TYR A 227 -2.21 2.02 2.14
N CYS A 228 -2.75 1.87 3.34
CA CYS A 228 -2.05 2.00 4.61
C CYS A 228 -2.34 0.73 5.43
N GLY A 229 -1.31 0.14 6.03
CA GLY A 229 -1.44 -1.10 6.79
C GLY A 229 -0.15 -1.46 7.51
N PHE A 230 0.10 -2.77 7.63
CA PHE A 230 1.27 -3.28 8.35
C PHE A 230 1.98 -4.34 7.52
N ASN A 231 3.31 -4.35 7.54
CA ASN A 231 4.11 -5.41 6.92
C ASN A 231 4.08 -6.70 7.77
N ARG A 232 4.83 -7.74 7.34
CA ARG A 232 4.99 -9.00 8.07
C ARG A 232 5.54 -8.80 9.49
N SER A 233 6.44 -7.84 9.69
CA SER A 233 7.07 -7.48 10.98
C SER A 233 6.23 -6.53 11.86
N ASN A 234 4.99 -6.23 11.48
CA ASN A 234 4.10 -5.26 12.14
C ASN A 234 4.57 -3.80 12.14
N SER A 235 5.49 -3.44 11.26
CA SER A 235 5.82 -2.04 10.97
C SER A 235 4.70 -1.38 10.16
N PRO A 236 4.30 -0.14 10.48
CA PRO A 236 3.38 0.64 9.66
C PRO A 236 3.93 0.86 8.25
N VAL A 237 3.06 0.73 7.25
CA VAL A 237 3.41 0.92 5.84
C VAL A 237 2.34 1.70 5.11
N ILE A 238 2.78 2.47 4.10
CA ILE A 238 1.91 3.11 3.13
C ILE A 238 2.48 2.90 1.73
N GLY A 239 1.63 2.65 0.75
CA GLY A 239 2.09 2.46 -0.62
C GLY A 239 1.02 2.77 -1.65
N LYS A 240 1.46 3.02 -2.89
CA LYS A 240 0.55 3.09 -4.04
C LYS A 240 0.07 1.70 -4.46
N LEU A 241 -1.08 1.68 -5.10
CA LEU A 241 -1.64 0.49 -5.74
C LEU A 241 -2.33 0.86 -7.05
N VAL A 242 -2.40 -0.14 -7.93
CA VAL A 242 -3.07 -0.06 -9.24
C VAL A 242 -4.11 -1.17 -9.29
N PHE A 243 -5.33 -0.85 -9.68
CA PHE A 243 -6.39 -1.84 -9.92
C PHE A 243 -6.76 -1.85 -11.40
N GLU A 244 -6.56 -2.98 -12.06
CA GLU A 244 -6.96 -3.22 -13.45
C GLU A 244 -8.33 -3.90 -13.47
N GLN A 245 -9.26 -3.41 -14.29
CA GLN A 245 -10.60 -3.99 -14.41
C GLN A 245 -10.53 -5.39 -15.02
N ALA A 246 -11.26 -6.33 -14.43
CA ALA A 246 -11.54 -7.65 -14.97
C ALA A 246 -12.98 -7.68 -15.52
N GLN A 247 -13.23 -8.50 -16.53
CA GLN A 247 -14.57 -8.60 -17.13
C GLN A 247 -15.57 -9.24 -16.18
N ASP A 248 -15.13 -10.29 -15.50
CA ASP A 248 -15.92 -11.05 -14.54
C ASP A 248 -15.00 -11.71 -13.50
N LYS A 249 -15.61 -12.52 -12.63
CA LYS A 249 -14.92 -13.25 -11.58
C LYS A 249 -13.92 -14.29 -12.11
N GLU A 250 -14.24 -14.97 -13.22
CA GLU A 250 -13.38 -16.00 -13.79
C GLU A 250 -12.13 -15.38 -14.43
N ASP A 251 -12.30 -14.28 -15.18
CA ASP A 251 -11.20 -13.47 -15.71
C ASP A 251 -10.30 -12.94 -14.59
N GLN A 252 -10.90 -12.41 -13.51
CA GLN A 252 -10.16 -11.95 -12.33
C GLN A 252 -9.29 -13.08 -11.73
N ASP A 253 -9.86 -14.27 -11.56
CA ASP A 253 -9.18 -15.43 -11.00
C ASP A 253 -8.00 -15.91 -11.88
N LEU A 254 -8.19 -15.92 -13.20
CA LEU A 254 -7.15 -16.27 -14.16
C LEU A 254 -6.01 -15.25 -14.15
N LYS A 255 -6.33 -13.95 -14.23
CA LYS A 255 -5.33 -12.87 -14.24
C LYS A 255 -4.51 -12.82 -12.96
N VAL A 256 -5.13 -13.06 -11.80
CA VAL A 256 -4.44 -13.03 -10.51
C VAL A 256 -3.50 -14.23 -10.32
N LYS A 257 -3.85 -15.41 -10.83
CA LYS A 257 -3.00 -16.62 -10.75
C LYS A 257 -1.80 -16.56 -11.71
N SER A 258 -1.89 -15.80 -12.79
CA SER A 258 -0.76 -15.59 -13.69
C SER A 258 0.41 -14.92 -12.97
N ARG A 259 1.63 -15.43 -13.15
CA ARG A 259 2.86 -14.79 -12.62
C ARG A 259 3.30 -13.57 -13.44
N ASN A 260 2.70 -13.35 -14.61
CA ASN A 260 3.06 -12.22 -15.47
C ASN A 260 2.59 -10.90 -14.83
N ILE A 261 3.48 -9.93 -14.69
CA ILE A 261 3.18 -8.58 -14.19
C ILE A 261 3.31 -7.61 -15.35
N ASN A 262 2.31 -6.73 -15.52
CA ASN A 262 2.38 -5.67 -16.52
C ASN A 262 3.59 -4.75 -16.25
N PRO A 263 4.55 -4.62 -17.20
CA PRO A 263 5.75 -3.81 -16.99
C PRO A 263 5.46 -2.34 -16.68
N ILE A 264 4.38 -1.77 -17.24
CA ILE A 264 3.98 -0.38 -16.99
C ILE A 264 3.56 -0.21 -15.52
N PHE A 265 2.76 -1.15 -15.00
CA PHE A 265 2.35 -1.13 -13.59
C PHE A 265 3.55 -1.36 -12.67
N HIS A 266 4.46 -2.26 -13.06
CA HIS A 266 5.71 -2.49 -12.34
C HIS A 266 6.50 -1.19 -12.17
N HIS A 267 6.80 -0.50 -13.27
CA HIS A 267 7.56 0.76 -13.23
C HIS A 267 6.82 1.86 -12.45
N TYR A 268 5.50 1.96 -12.60
CA TYR A 268 4.70 2.96 -11.87
C TYR A 268 4.74 2.75 -10.35
N LEU A 269 4.70 1.50 -9.89
CA LEU A 269 4.67 1.16 -8.47
C LEU A 269 6.07 1.03 -7.84
N TYR A 270 7.13 1.01 -8.66
CA TYR A 270 8.50 0.87 -8.19
C TYR A 270 8.88 1.99 -7.22
N SER A 271 9.42 1.62 -6.06
CA SER A 271 9.80 2.54 -4.98
C SER A 271 8.66 3.45 -4.46
N GLN A 272 7.39 3.10 -4.70
CA GLN A 272 6.23 3.87 -4.23
C GLN A 272 5.67 3.37 -2.89
N ARG A 273 6.47 2.62 -2.11
CA ARG A 273 6.12 2.14 -0.77
C ARG A 273 7.07 2.73 0.25
N MET A 274 6.49 3.26 1.33
CA MET A 274 7.18 3.74 2.51
C MET A 274 6.88 2.81 3.68
N GLU A 275 7.92 2.50 4.44
CA GLU A 275 7.85 1.72 5.67
C GLU A 275 8.45 2.53 6.81
N ILE A 276 7.80 2.47 7.96
CA ILE A 276 8.31 3.07 9.18
C ILE A 276 9.22 2.08 9.89
N ASP A 277 10.41 2.54 10.30
CA ASP A 277 11.35 1.72 11.06
C ASP A 277 10.71 1.26 12.38
N ASN A 278 11.01 0.02 12.77
CA ASN A 278 10.50 -0.58 14.01
C ASN A 278 11.33 -0.20 15.25
N ILE A 279 12.43 0.55 15.08
CA ILE A 279 13.28 1.04 16.16
C ILE A 279 12.98 2.54 16.35
N LEU A 280 12.37 2.87 17.49
CA LEU A 280 12.07 4.26 17.82
C LEU A 280 13.34 4.99 18.31
N PRO A 281 13.56 6.24 17.88
CA PRO A 281 14.66 7.07 18.38
C PRO A 281 14.47 7.37 19.87
N ARG A 282 15.56 7.49 20.63
CA ARG A 282 15.55 7.93 22.04
C ARG A 282 15.85 9.42 22.18
N LYS A 283 16.57 9.99 21.21
CA LYS A 283 16.91 11.41 21.09
C LYS A 283 16.85 11.83 19.62
N ASP A 284 16.69 13.11 19.35
CA ASP A 284 16.53 13.64 17.99
C ASP A 284 17.71 13.29 17.07
N SER A 285 18.93 13.19 17.61
CA SER A 285 20.11 12.76 16.85
C SER A 285 19.99 11.33 16.30
N ASP A 286 19.16 10.48 16.91
CA ASP A 286 18.96 9.10 16.45
C ASP A 286 18.15 9.05 15.14
N LEU A 287 17.43 10.13 14.79
CA LEU A 287 16.79 10.29 13.48
C LEU A 287 17.80 10.62 12.37
N THR A 288 19.04 10.95 12.72
CA THR A 288 20.11 11.23 11.76
C THR A 288 20.89 9.95 11.47
N VAL A 289 20.60 9.33 10.32
CA VAL A 289 21.14 8.01 9.92
C VAL A 289 22.64 8.04 9.54
N SER A 290 23.27 9.21 9.57
CA SER A 290 24.71 9.40 9.41
C SER A 290 25.09 10.70 10.10
N LEU A 291 26.31 10.75 10.67
CA LEU A 291 27.04 11.92 11.18
C LEU A 291 26.24 13.22 11.27
N ASN A 292 26.05 13.74 12.50
CA ASN A 292 25.31 14.95 12.87
C ASN A 292 25.00 15.87 11.66
N ARG A 293 23.91 15.59 10.95
CA ARG A 293 23.58 16.20 9.64
C ARG A 293 23.67 17.73 9.67
N LEU A 294 23.33 18.30 10.81
CA LEU A 294 23.39 19.73 11.08
C LEU A 294 24.84 20.25 11.08
N GLU A 295 25.81 19.52 11.64
CA GLU A 295 27.23 19.88 11.58
C GLU A 295 27.75 19.88 10.14
N ILE A 296 27.39 18.85 9.34
CA ILE A 296 27.77 18.79 7.93
C ILE A 296 27.14 19.93 7.14
N ILE A 297 25.83 20.19 7.31
CA ILE A 297 25.18 21.32 6.62
C ILE A 297 25.83 22.63 7.03
N ASN A 298 26.06 22.85 8.33
CA ASN A 298 26.72 24.06 8.83
C ASN A 298 28.14 24.22 8.25
N PHE A 299 28.90 23.13 8.14
CA PHE A 299 30.18 23.12 7.47
C PHE A 299 30.06 23.48 5.98
N LEU A 300 29.01 23.04 5.31
CA LEU A 300 28.80 23.31 3.89
C LEU A 300 28.18 24.70 3.60
N ILE A 301 27.60 25.40 4.58
CA ILE A 301 27.05 26.76 4.39
C ILE A 301 28.11 27.68 3.78
N GLY A 302 27.73 28.37 2.71
CA GLY A 302 28.59 29.31 1.98
C GLY A 302 28.37 29.27 0.46
N ASP A 303 29.01 30.23 -0.21
CA ASP A 303 29.06 30.31 -1.66
C ASP A 303 30.29 29.57 -2.19
N TYR A 304 30.10 28.86 -3.29
CA TYR A 304 31.08 28.08 -4.02
C TYR A 304 31.12 28.54 -5.46
N LEU A 305 32.32 28.67 -6.00
CA LEU A 305 32.55 29.09 -7.37
C LEU A 305 33.55 28.14 -8.01
N GLY A 306 33.39 27.86 -9.29
CA GLY A 306 34.34 27.01 -9.98
C GLY A 306 33.89 26.65 -11.37
N PHE A 307 34.32 25.48 -11.83
CA PHE A 307 34.30 25.16 -13.25
C PHE A 307 33.87 23.72 -13.53
N TYR A 308 33.22 23.55 -14.68
CA TYR A 308 33.05 22.28 -15.38
C TYR A 308 33.85 22.32 -16.67
N LEU A 309 34.46 21.19 -17.02
CA LEU A 309 35.15 21.01 -18.28
C LEU A 309 34.22 20.34 -19.30
N ASP A 310 33.91 21.04 -20.39
CA ASP A 310 33.08 20.48 -21.45
C ASP A 310 33.86 19.51 -22.37
N ARG A 311 33.18 18.92 -23.35
CA ARG A 311 33.79 17.94 -24.28
C ARG A 311 34.85 18.56 -25.18
N ASN A 312 34.85 19.88 -25.34
CA ASN A 312 35.80 20.63 -26.15
C ASN A 312 36.93 21.23 -25.30
N ASN A 313 37.04 20.82 -24.03
CA ASN A 313 37.99 21.33 -23.04
C ASN A 313 37.82 22.81 -22.66
N TYR A 314 36.64 23.38 -22.91
CA TYR A 314 36.31 24.72 -22.42
C TYR A 314 35.84 24.65 -20.97
N LEU A 315 36.20 25.69 -20.21
CA LEU A 315 35.74 25.86 -18.85
C LEU A 315 34.42 26.61 -18.82
N ILE A 316 33.44 25.98 -18.18
CA ILE A 316 32.11 26.53 -17.95
C ILE A 316 32.03 26.97 -16.48
N PRO A 317 31.79 28.27 -16.19
CA PRO A 317 31.60 28.76 -14.83
C PRO A 317 30.38 28.16 -14.16
N ILE A 318 30.56 27.80 -12.88
CA ILE A 318 29.54 27.27 -12.01
C ILE A 318 29.54 28.06 -10.71
N SER A 319 28.34 28.40 -10.23
CA SER A 319 28.14 28.84 -8.85
C SER A 319 27.26 27.86 -8.11
N PHE A 320 27.62 27.52 -6.89
CA PHE A 320 26.82 26.69 -5.99
C PHE A 320 26.78 27.39 -4.63
N GLY A 321 25.69 27.27 -3.88
CA GLY A 321 25.59 27.89 -2.58
C GLY A 321 24.66 27.11 -1.67
N VAL A 322 25.09 26.89 -0.43
CA VAL A 322 24.26 26.38 0.66
C VAL A 322 23.89 27.56 1.54
N ILE A 323 22.60 27.90 1.57
CA ILE A 323 22.09 29.19 2.06
C ILE A 323 21.93 29.18 3.57
N ASN A 324 21.42 28.09 4.13
CA ASN A 324 21.05 28.01 5.54
C ASN A 324 21.13 26.57 6.07
N ASN A 325 20.89 26.45 7.38
CA ASN A 325 20.88 25.19 8.12
C ASN A 325 19.72 24.23 7.75
N LEU A 326 18.74 24.69 6.95
CA LEU A 326 17.70 23.83 6.37
C LEU A 326 18.22 23.07 5.13
N GLY A 327 19.42 23.40 4.65
CA GLY A 327 20.03 22.80 3.46
C GLY A 327 19.48 23.36 2.16
N GLU A 328 18.86 24.55 2.19
CA GLU A 328 18.44 25.26 0.98
C GLU A 328 19.66 25.63 0.14
N ILE A 329 19.52 25.46 -1.18
CA ILE A 329 20.63 25.64 -2.11
C ILE A 329 20.27 26.52 -3.30
N LYS A 330 21.30 27.14 -3.85
CA LYS A 330 21.30 27.77 -5.19
C LYS A 330 22.39 27.14 -6.02
N PHE A 331 22.09 26.87 -7.27
CA PHE A 331 23.05 26.37 -8.23
C PHE A 331 22.86 27.12 -9.54
N LYS A 332 23.96 27.52 -10.16
CA LYS A 332 23.97 28.24 -11.43
C LYS A 332 25.01 27.62 -12.32
N VAL A 333 24.59 27.23 -13.51
CA VAL A 333 25.49 26.83 -14.60
C VAL A 333 25.12 27.69 -15.78
N ASN A 334 26.11 28.36 -16.34
CA ASN A 334 25.90 29.36 -17.36
C ASN A 334 24.88 30.44 -16.93
N ASN A 335 23.83 30.67 -17.72
CA ASN A 335 22.74 31.59 -17.42
C ASN A 335 21.55 30.93 -16.69
N ILE A 336 21.65 29.65 -16.37
CA ILE A 336 20.52 28.88 -15.83
C ILE A 336 20.70 28.76 -14.32
N ASN A 337 19.65 29.13 -13.59
CA ASN A 337 19.61 29.09 -12.14
C ASN A 337 18.70 27.96 -11.68
N PHE A 338 19.09 27.30 -10.61
CA PHE A 338 18.37 26.23 -9.96
C PHE A 338 18.32 26.50 -8.46
N LYS A 339 17.19 26.15 -7.85
CA LYS A 339 16.97 26.22 -6.40
C LYS A 339 16.42 24.88 -5.91
N GLY A 340 16.81 24.47 -4.72
CA GLY A 340 16.38 23.18 -4.18
C GLY A 340 16.76 23.00 -2.72
N ILE A 341 16.62 21.77 -2.24
CA ILE A 341 17.02 21.36 -0.89
C ILE A 341 17.99 20.19 -1.04
N GLY A 342 19.21 20.35 -0.52
CA GLY A 342 20.20 19.29 -0.54
C GLY A 342 19.91 18.20 0.50
N ARG A 343 20.28 16.96 0.17
CA ARG A 343 20.13 15.79 1.04
C ARG A 343 21.46 15.06 1.16
N ILE A 344 21.86 14.71 2.38
CA ILE A 344 23.05 13.89 2.59
C ILE A 344 22.69 12.44 2.23
N SER A 345 23.45 11.83 1.32
CA SER A 345 23.30 10.41 0.99
C SER A 345 23.91 9.54 2.09
N ARG A 346 23.59 8.24 2.09
CA ARG A 346 24.25 7.24 2.96
C ARG A 346 25.75 7.09 2.68
N THR A 347 26.23 7.59 1.54
CA THR A 347 27.65 7.56 1.11
C THR A 347 28.39 8.86 1.41
N GLU A 348 27.84 9.69 2.31
CA GLU A 348 28.47 10.95 2.76
C GLU A 348 28.70 11.97 1.62
N ASN A 349 27.95 11.87 0.53
CA ASN A 349 27.87 12.91 -0.49
C ASN A 349 26.67 13.82 -0.20
N TYR A 350 26.85 15.12 -0.41
CA TYR A 350 25.75 16.07 -0.41
C TYR A 350 25.04 15.99 -1.76
N LEU A 351 24.02 15.15 -1.84
CA LEU A 351 23.29 14.84 -3.07
C LEU A 351 22.08 15.76 -3.22
N ILE A 352 21.94 16.32 -4.41
CA ILE A 352 20.80 17.14 -4.80
C ILE A 352 19.89 16.24 -5.63
N SER A 353 18.81 15.76 -5.02
CA SER A 353 17.92 14.81 -5.70
C SER A 353 16.88 15.49 -6.57
N GLU A 354 16.35 16.67 -6.18
CA GLU A 354 15.34 17.39 -6.95
C GLU A 354 15.44 18.91 -6.69
N PHE A 355 15.61 19.70 -7.75
CA PHE A 355 15.41 21.15 -7.68
C PHE A 355 13.91 21.46 -7.61
N SER A 356 13.52 22.45 -6.80
CA SER A 356 12.13 22.74 -6.44
C SER A 356 11.31 23.41 -7.55
N GLU A 357 11.95 23.83 -8.64
CA GLU A 357 11.27 24.49 -9.75
C GLU A 357 10.69 23.46 -10.71
N LYS A 358 9.38 23.55 -10.99
CA LYS A 358 8.66 22.72 -11.99
C LYS A 358 9.05 23.10 -13.42
N THR A 359 10.34 23.12 -13.73
CA THR A 359 10.82 23.18 -15.11
C THR A 359 10.89 21.75 -15.65
N PRO A 360 10.69 21.51 -16.96
CA PRO A 360 10.77 20.17 -17.56
C PRO A 360 12.19 19.57 -17.54
N SER A 361 13.14 20.25 -16.89
CA SER A 361 14.54 19.87 -16.75
C SER A 361 14.76 19.10 -15.46
N TYR A 362 15.04 17.80 -15.59
CA TYR A 362 15.67 17.03 -14.52
C TYR A 362 17.08 17.56 -14.30
N SER A 363 17.56 17.70 -13.07
CA SER A 363 18.96 18.03 -12.83
C SER A 363 19.40 17.46 -11.49
N GLN A 364 20.52 16.78 -11.49
CA GLN A 364 21.19 16.25 -10.30
C GLN A 364 22.55 16.92 -10.16
N PHE A 365 22.94 17.17 -8.93
CA PHE A 365 24.29 17.58 -8.61
C PHE A 365 24.68 16.97 -7.27
N SER A 366 25.92 16.56 -7.13
CA SER A 366 26.48 16.05 -5.88
C SER A 366 27.74 16.82 -5.55
N LEU A 367 27.93 17.12 -4.28
CA LEU A 367 29.16 17.65 -3.73
C LEU A 367 29.75 16.61 -2.79
N GLN A 368 31.02 16.27 -2.95
CA GLN A 368 31.74 15.46 -1.98
C GLN A 368 31.88 16.28 -0.69
N VAL A 369 31.39 15.76 0.45
CA VAL A 369 31.42 16.49 1.72
C VAL A 369 32.86 16.67 2.21
N GLN A 370 33.69 15.65 2.00
CA GLN A 370 35.12 15.74 2.28
C GLN A 370 35.79 16.58 1.19
N PRO A 371 36.37 17.74 1.54
CA PRO A 371 37.04 18.56 0.55
C PRO A 371 38.37 17.91 0.13
N LEU A 372 38.80 18.19 -1.11
CA LEU A 372 40.11 17.78 -1.63
C LEU A 372 41.24 18.49 -0.89
N GLU A 373 41.01 19.76 -0.54
CA GLU A 373 41.91 20.60 0.25
C GLU A 373 41.09 21.38 1.30
N ARG A 374 41.59 22.50 1.83
CA ARG A 374 40.84 23.27 2.85
C ARG A 374 39.49 23.78 2.35
N ASP A 375 39.49 24.40 1.17
CA ASP A 375 38.32 25.08 0.60
C ASP A 375 37.97 24.59 -0.81
N LEU A 376 38.62 23.50 -1.27
CA LEU A 376 38.46 22.93 -2.61
C LEU A 376 37.62 21.66 -2.57
N PHE A 377 36.57 21.62 -3.37
CA PHE A 377 35.59 20.55 -3.37
C PHE A 377 35.42 19.97 -4.76
N LEU A 378 35.24 18.65 -4.81
CA LEU A 378 34.84 17.94 -6.00
C LEU A 378 33.34 17.71 -5.98
N GLY A 379 32.69 17.93 -7.11
CA GLY A 379 31.30 17.54 -7.32
C GLY A 379 31.11 16.79 -8.62
N GLN A 380 29.90 16.30 -8.82
CA GLN A 380 29.43 15.80 -10.11
C GLN A 380 28.10 16.46 -10.43
N MET A 381 27.85 16.70 -11.71
CA MET A 381 26.57 17.24 -12.16
C MET A 381 26.04 16.45 -13.34
N LEU A 382 24.71 16.40 -13.42
CA LEU A 382 23.93 15.97 -14.55
C LEU A 382 22.79 16.97 -14.71
N VAL A 383 22.93 17.93 -15.61
CA VAL A 383 22.01 19.06 -15.77
C VAL A 383 21.39 19.02 -17.15
N TYR A 384 20.06 18.98 -17.22
CA TYR A 384 19.33 19.04 -18.48
C TYR A 384 18.91 20.48 -18.74
N THR A 385 19.32 21.03 -19.89
CA THR A 385 19.03 22.41 -20.29
C THR A 385 18.43 22.39 -21.69
N GLY A 386 17.10 22.30 -21.78
CA GLY A 386 16.41 22.05 -23.05
C GLY A 386 16.80 20.68 -23.61
N ALA A 387 17.38 20.64 -24.82
CA ALA A 387 17.86 19.42 -25.46
C ALA A 387 19.30 19.02 -25.07
N ASN A 388 20.03 19.90 -24.38
CA ASN A 388 21.43 19.67 -24.02
C ASN A 388 21.54 19.01 -22.64
N VAL A 389 22.54 18.12 -22.49
CA VAL A 389 22.87 17.45 -21.23
C VAL A 389 24.30 17.80 -20.85
N LEU A 390 24.48 18.50 -19.74
CA LEU A 390 25.79 18.76 -19.13
C LEU A 390 26.04 17.66 -18.09
N ASN A 391 27.09 16.87 -18.27
CA ASN A 391 27.41 15.76 -17.37
C ASN A 391 28.91 15.66 -17.14
N GLY A 392 29.34 15.74 -15.88
CA GLY A 392 30.70 15.43 -15.49
C GLY A 392 31.11 15.99 -14.14
N LYS A 393 32.42 15.96 -13.89
CA LYS A 393 33.04 16.48 -12.67
C LYS A 393 32.99 18.01 -12.65
N VAL A 394 32.79 18.56 -11.47
CA VAL A 394 32.90 20.00 -11.22
C VAL A 394 33.91 20.22 -10.10
N LEU A 395 34.70 21.27 -10.22
CA LEU A 395 35.68 21.66 -9.21
C LEU A 395 35.26 23.01 -8.64
N LEU A 396 35.17 23.12 -7.31
CA LEU A 396 34.53 24.24 -6.64
C LEU A 396 35.37 24.73 -5.47
N TRP A 397 35.56 26.04 -5.39
CA TRP A 397 36.20 26.72 -4.27
C TRP A 397 35.17 27.41 -3.41
N LYS A 398 35.20 27.12 -2.11
CA LYS A 398 34.36 27.78 -1.12
C LYS A 398 34.90 29.19 -0.82
N GLN A 399 34.03 30.20 -0.90
CA GLN A 399 34.31 31.59 -0.51
C GLN A 399 35.56 32.24 -1.14
N ASN A 400 35.97 31.81 -2.35
CA ASN A 400 37.12 32.38 -3.04
C ASN A 400 36.79 33.74 -3.68
N LYS A 401 37.32 34.82 -3.08
CA LYS A 401 37.07 36.21 -3.51
C LYS A 401 37.70 36.56 -4.86
N ASN A 402 38.90 36.03 -5.15
CA ASN A 402 39.59 36.29 -6.42
C ASN A 402 38.82 35.67 -7.58
N LEU A 403 38.41 34.41 -7.39
CA LEU A 403 37.59 33.69 -8.36
C LEU A 403 36.23 34.36 -8.60
N LYS A 404 35.62 34.94 -7.55
CA LYS A 404 34.40 35.73 -7.67
C LYS A 404 34.59 36.96 -8.55
N ALA A 405 35.61 37.76 -8.30
CA ALA A 405 35.92 38.94 -9.10
C ALA A 405 36.21 38.57 -10.57
N PHE A 406 36.92 37.46 -10.80
CA PHE A 406 37.22 36.95 -12.13
C PHE A 406 35.94 36.54 -12.89
N ILE A 407 35.06 35.74 -12.27
CA ILE A 407 33.80 35.28 -12.90
C ILE A 407 32.85 36.46 -13.16
N ASP A 408 32.78 37.43 -12.25
CA ASP A 408 31.95 38.62 -12.42
C ASP A 408 32.42 39.52 -13.57
N THR A 409 33.71 39.48 -13.89
CA THR A 409 34.32 40.24 -15.00
C THR A 409 34.20 39.50 -16.35
N ASN A 410 34.21 38.16 -16.33
CA ASN A 410 34.25 37.30 -17.53
C ASN A 410 32.94 36.49 -17.68
N LYS A 411 31.82 37.19 -17.90
CA LYS A 411 30.46 36.61 -17.92
C LYS A 411 30.10 35.83 -19.20
N GLU A 412 30.97 35.76 -20.20
CA GLU A 412 30.67 35.13 -21.49
C GLU A 412 31.12 33.66 -21.53
N PHE A 413 30.31 32.82 -22.17
CA PHE A 413 30.41 31.37 -22.08
C PHE A 413 31.65 30.86 -22.81
N TYR A 414 32.36 29.95 -22.13
CA TYR A 414 33.59 29.26 -22.53
C TYR A 414 34.87 30.06 -22.25
N LEU A 415 35.51 29.74 -21.12
CA LEU A 415 36.83 30.25 -20.76
C LEU A 415 37.91 29.26 -21.20
N ASN A 416 39.07 29.79 -21.60
CA ASN A 416 40.27 28.97 -21.77
C ASN A 416 40.99 28.85 -20.42
N LYS A 417 41.67 27.73 -20.20
CA LYS A 417 42.49 27.51 -19.00
C LYS A 417 43.62 28.54 -18.87
N THR A 418 44.13 29.03 -20.02
CA THR A 418 45.17 30.05 -20.08
C THR A 418 44.74 31.40 -19.49
N ASP A 419 43.43 31.60 -19.34
CA ASP A 419 42.87 32.86 -18.84
C ASP A 419 42.82 32.88 -17.29
N LEU A 420 43.15 31.76 -16.64
CA LEU A 420 43.13 31.59 -15.18
C LEU A 420 44.51 31.74 -14.55
N GLU A 421 44.52 32.07 -13.26
CA GLU A 421 45.73 32.05 -12.43
C GLU A 421 46.38 30.66 -12.45
N ALA A 422 47.72 30.64 -12.41
CA ALA A 422 48.50 29.41 -12.63
C ALA A 422 48.19 28.31 -11.61
N ASP A 423 47.93 28.67 -10.35
CA ASP A 423 47.55 27.76 -9.27
C ASP A 423 46.18 27.11 -9.52
N ILE A 424 45.18 27.88 -9.97
CA ILE A 424 43.86 27.37 -10.33
C ILE A 424 43.97 26.43 -11.54
N ASN A 425 44.78 26.79 -12.54
CA ASN A 425 44.99 25.95 -13.72
C ASN A 425 45.62 24.59 -13.36
N VAL A 426 46.63 24.57 -12.47
CA VAL A 426 47.21 23.32 -11.96
C VAL A 426 46.14 22.43 -11.31
N LYS A 427 45.26 23.00 -10.49
CA LYS A 427 44.18 22.25 -9.83
C LYS A 427 43.14 21.72 -10.80
N ILE A 428 42.82 22.48 -11.85
CA ILE A 428 41.93 22.04 -12.92
C ILE A 428 42.53 20.84 -13.65
N THR A 429 43.82 20.90 -14.02
CA THR A 429 44.51 19.77 -14.66
C THR A 429 44.56 18.55 -13.74
N GLU A 430 44.87 18.76 -12.45
CA GLU A 430 44.97 17.69 -11.46
C GLU A 430 43.63 16.94 -11.25
N TYR A 431 42.51 17.67 -11.12
CA TYR A 431 41.24 17.09 -10.64
C TYR A 431 40.13 16.97 -11.69
N LEU A 432 40.14 17.79 -12.75
CA LEU A 432 39.14 17.75 -13.83
C LEU A 432 39.61 17.01 -15.08
N GLU A 433 40.89 17.09 -15.43
CA GLU A 433 41.42 16.48 -16.67
C GLU A 433 41.88 15.03 -16.48
N ASN A 434 42.41 14.68 -15.30
CA ASN A 434 42.83 13.32 -15.01
C ASN A 434 41.62 12.38 -15.05
N LYS A 435 41.50 11.67 -16.17
CA LYS A 435 40.64 10.50 -16.32
C LYS A 435 41.23 9.39 -15.47
N ILE A 436 40.56 9.07 -14.38
CA ILE A 436 40.69 7.75 -13.75
C ILE A 436 39.93 6.77 -14.64
#